data_AF-A0A961FTR0-F1
#
_entry.id   AF-A0A961FTR0-F1
#
_cell.length_a   1.000
_cell.length_b   1.000
_cell.length_c   1.000
_cell.angle_alpha   90.00
_cell.angle_beta   90.00
_cell.angle_gamma   90.00
#
_symmetry.space_group_name_H-M   'P 1'
#
loop_
_entity.id
_entity.type
_entity.pdbx_description
1 polymer ?
#
loop_
_entity_poly.entity_id
_entity_poly.type
_entity_poly.pdbx_seq_one_letter_code
_entity_poly.pdbx_strand_id
1 'polypeptide(L)'
;MTTAALLAGGRSTRMGADKAFLDWKGRPLYGFQLAKLFEAFPGRVALLSAAEGQEFPDFIENVRVVRDETAGLGPIGGLATCLGGCDAEFLAVLGVDLPEMPADSLRELAATAEATGRGVVPKNANGFWEPLAAVYPAAVLELARRQIQTGDLSLQTLCDTAFAAGLIAPRPVAAEETALFANLNTRDDYEAIKQGLFDHSTLLSRYRRDAGFAEVRDRLAAEEPLEIRVGGRAVAVSMRTPGHDDELAAGFLFTEGVVTEPAQIFEIVRCPDTAPEAAGNVLDVRLAKGHEADLDSLTRHVFTSSSCGVCGKATIDAVFRSFPPVESDLTITPEILLSLPDKLRAAQETFEKTGGLHASALFDAEGRLECVREDVGRHNALDKVIGRALLDGSLPLRDRLLLVSGRISFELVQKALAAGIPAIAGISAPSSLAVRFAQQSGQTLVGFLRENGFNLYTGGERVQRREA
;
A
#
# COMPACT_ATOMS: atom_id res chain seq x y z
N MET A 1 0.63 -15.47 30.91
CA MET A 1 1.66 -14.73 31.66
C MET A 1 1.90 -13.32 31.11
N THR A 2 1.40 -13.00 29.90
CA THR A 2 1.58 -11.69 29.26
C THR A 2 0.23 -11.09 28.80
N THR A 3 -0.05 -9.84 29.13
CA THR A 3 -1.19 -9.06 28.59
C THR A 3 -0.71 -8.18 27.44
N ALA A 4 -1.53 -7.97 26.41
CA ALA A 4 -1.19 -7.08 25.30
C ALA A 4 -1.73 -5.67 25.56
N ALA A 5 -1.01 -4.64 25.13
CA ALA A 5 -1.44 -3.26 25.24
C ALA A 5 -1.11 -2.44 24.00
N LEU A 6 -2.07 -1.64 23.56
CA LEU A 6 -1.92 -0.62 22.52
C LEU A 6 -1.85 0.77 23.16
N LEU A 7 -0.80 1.51 22.85
CA LEU A 7 -0.62 2.90 23.28
C LEU A 7 -1.15 3.86 22.22
N ALA A 8 -2.33 4.46 22.46
CA ALA A 8 -3.03 5.31 21.50
C ALA A 8 -3.32 6.75 21.99
N GLY A 9 -3.00 7.08 23.26
CA GLY A 9 -3.34 8.36 23.91
C GLY A 9 -2.51 9.61 23.55
N GLY A 10 -1.88 9.67 22.39
CA GLY A 10 -1.02 10.81 22.01
C GLY A 10 -1.77 11.99 21.40
N ARG A 11 -1.70 13.20 22.00
CA ARG A 11 -2.11 14.45 21.33
C ARG A 11 -1.17 14.75 20.17
N SER A 12 -1.56 14.33 18.97
CA SER A 12 -0.75 14.34 17.76
C SER A 12 -0.69 15.73 17.12
N THR A 13 -0.13 16.70 17.85
CA THR A 13 -0.12 18.14 17.50
C THR A 13 0.52 18.45 16.15
N ARG A 14 1.47 17.63 15.69
CA ARG A 14 2.15 17.78 14.39
C ARG A 14 1.39 17.16 13.20
N MET A 15 0.40 16.30 13.47
CA MET A 15 -0.40 15.59 12.45
C MET A 15 -1.73 16.28 12.12
N GLY A 16 -2.18 17.24 12.95
CA GLY A 16 -3.46 17.94 12.78
C GLY A 16 -4.72 17.09 13.06
N ALA A 17 -4.56 15.78 13.29
CA ALA A 17 -5.62 14.82 13.62
C ALA A 17 -5.08 13.73 14.55
N ASP A 18 -5.97 12.98 15.20
CA ASP A 18 -5.61 11.86 16.07
C ASP A 18 -5.07 10.68 15.25
N LYS A 19 -3.80 10.30 15.51
CA LYS A 19 -3.11 9.21 14.83
C LYS A 19 -3.88 7.88 14.90
N ALA A 20 -4.54 7.61 16.02
CA ALA A 20 -5.24 6.36 16.23
C ALA A 20 -6.35 6.11 15.19
N PHE A 21 -7.01 7.19 14.76
CA PHE A 21 -8.15 7.14 13.83
C PHE A 21 -7.77 7.39 12.37
N LEU A 22 -6.47 7.52 12.06
CA LEU A 22 -6.01 7.62 10.68
C LEU A 22 -6.39 6.35 9.92
N ASP A 23 -6.90 6.52 8.69
CA ASP A 23 -7.15 5.38 7.81
C ASP A 23 -5.82 4.73 7.44
N TRP A 24 -5.66 3.47 7.83
CA TRP A 24 -4.53 2.63 7.52
C TRP A 24 -5.03 1.34 6.87
N LYS A 25 -4.77 1.20 5.56
CA LYS A 25 -5.19 0.04 4.75
C LYS A 25 -6.72 -0.21 4.83
N GLY A 26 -7.52 0.86 4.82
CA GLY A 26 -8.99 0.79 4.82
C GLY A 26 -9.62 0.53 6.20
N ARG A 27 -8.86 0.70 7.29
CA ARG A 27 -9.37 0.67 8.67
C ARG A 27 -8.62 1.68 9.54
N PRO A 28 -9.20 2.14 10.66
CA PRO A 28 -8.45 2.97 11.60
C PRO A 28 -7.15 2.30 12.06
N LEU A 29 -6.08 3.08 12.19
CA LEU A 29 -4.75 2.60 12.59
C LEU A 29 -4.77 1.84 13.92
N TYR A 30 -5.60 2.28 14.89
CA TYR A 30 -5.81 1.53 16.14
C TYR A 30 -6.33 0.11 15.87
N GLY A 31 -7.27 -0.04 14.93
CA GLY A 31 -7.87 -1.33 14.57
C GLY A 31 -6.87 -2.24 13.86
N PHE A 32 -5.99 -1.67 13.05
CA PHE A 32 -4.89 -2.41 12.43
C PHE A 32 -3.90 -2.95 13.47
N GLN A 33 -3.49 -2.11 14.43
CA GLN A 33 -2.54 -2.51 15.47
C GLN A 33 -3.16 -3.50 16.47
N LEU A 34 -4.45 -3.36 16.80
CA LEU A 34 -5.16 -4.35 17.61
C LEU A 34 -5.20 -5.73 16.95
N ALA A 35 -5.44 -5.80 15.64
CA ALA A 35 -5.41 -7.07 14.91
C ALA A 35 -4.06 -7.79 15.05
N LYS A 36 -2.95 -7.05 14.96
CA LYS A 36 -1.61 -7.60 15.20
C LYS A 36 -1.41 -8.09 16.62
N LEU A 37 -1.92 -7.35 17.61
CA LEU A 37 -1.83 -7.79 19.01
C LEU A 37 -2.63 -9.08 19.23
N PHE A 38 -3.79 -9.24 18.58
CA PHE A 38 -4.55 -10.48 18.65
C PHE A 38 -3.88 -11.64 17.92
N GLU A 39 -3.18 -11.38 16.82
CA GLU A 39 -2.35 -12.37 16.12
C GLU A 39 -1.12 -12.80 16.96
N ALA A 40 -0.47 -11.84 17.61
CA ALA A 40 0.68 -12.11 18.49
C ALA A 40 0.24 -12.86 19.76
N PHE A 41 -0.94 -12.52 20.30
CA PHE A 41 -1.45 -13.01 21.58
C PHE A 41 -2.92 -13.49 21.50
N PRO A 42 -3.20 -14.62 20.81
CA PRO A 42 -4.57 -15.11 20.64
C PRO A 42 -5.29 -15.38 21.96
N GLY A 43 -6.55 -14.95 22.05
CA GLY A 43 -7.42 -15.18 23.22
C GLY A 43 -7.06 -14.38 24.48
N ARG A 44 -6.19 -13.36 24.38
CA ARG A 44 -5.84 -12.48 25.49
C ARG A 44 -6.57 -11.14 25.40
N VAL A 45 -6.85 -10.54 26.56
CA VAL A 45 -7.41 -9.18 26.65
C VAL A 45 -6.35 -8.17 26.24
N ALA A 46 -6.69 -7.29 25.30
CA ALA A 46 -5.85 -6.15 24.95
C ALA A 46 -6.27 -4.91 25.76
N LEU A 47 -5.31 -4.22 26.36
CA LEU A 47 -5.53 -2.91 26.97
C LEU A 47 -5.32 -1.82 25.94
N LEU A 48 -6.27 -0.90 25.82
CA LEU A 48 -6.15 0.26 24.92
C LEU A 48 -6.06 1.52 25.75
N SER A 49 -4.89 2.17 25.79
CA SER A 49 -4.78 3.48 26.45
C SER A 49 -5.46 4.55 25.62
N ALA A 50 -6.30 5.35 26.27
CA ALA A 50 -7.03 6.44 25.66
C ALA A 50 -6.76 7.77 26.39
N ALA A 51 -6.51 8.82 25.61
CA ALA A 51 -6.41 10.18 26.14
C ALA A 51 -7.79 10.72 26.58
N GLU A 52 -7.78 11.78 27.37
CA GLU A 52 -8.99 12.51 27.75
C GLU A 52 -9.76 12.99 26.50
N GLY A 53 -11.03 12.59 26.38
CA GLY A 53 -11.90 12.91 25.24
C GLY A 53 -11.74 12.02 24.01
N GLN A 54 -10.86 11.01 24.05
CA GLN A 54 -10.70 10.02 22.97
C GLN A 54 -11.68 8.86 23.16
N GLU A 55 -12.59 8.66 22.20
CA GLU A 55 -13.61 7.61 22.23
C GLU A 55 -13.33 6.52 21.20
N PHE A 56 -13.31 5.27 21.65
CA PHE A 56 -13.17 4.10 20.79
C PHE A 56 -14.51 3.33 20.74
N PRO A 57 -14.82 2.63 19.64
CA PRO A 57 -16.08 1.90 19.54
C PRO A 57 -16.19 0.76 20.56
N ASP A 58 -17.37 0.61 21.18
CA ASP A 58 -17.63 -0.36 22.26
C ASP A 58 -17.74 -1.83 21.82
N PHE A 59 -17.66 -2.12 20.51
CA PHE A 59 -17.92 -3.47 19.97
C PHE A 59 -16.67 -4.34 19.80
N ILE A 60 -15.49 -3.90 20.24
CA ILE A 60 -14.27 -4.70 20.08
C ILE A 60 -14.18 -5.73 21.20
N GLU A 61 -14.65 -6.95 20.92
CA GLU A 61 -14.50 -8.07 21.86
C GLU A 61 -13.04 -8.23 22.31
N ASN A 62 -12.84 -8.52 23.60
CA ASN A 62 -11.52 -8.69 24.23
C ASN A 62 -10.61 -7.45 24.24
N VAL A 63 -11.16 -6.24 24.08
CA VAL A 63 -10.43 -4.98 24.37
C VAL A 63 -11.00 -4.30 25.60
N ARG A 64 -10.13 -3.94 26.54
CA ARG A 64 -10.47 -3.05 27.67
C ARG A 64 -9.81 -1.70 27.46
N VAL A 65 -10.63 -0.68 27.21
CA VAL A 65 -10.15 0.71 27.15
C VAL A 65 -9.80 1.18 28.55
N VAL A 66 -8.56 1.61 28.74
CA VAL A 66 -8.05 2.17 29.99
C VAL A 66 -7.72 3.64 29.75
N ARG A 67 -8.28 4.53 30.57
CA ARG A 67 -8.13 5.98 30.38
C ARG A 67 -6.98 6.51 31.23
N ASP A 68 -6.19 7.40 30.64
CA ASP A 68 -5.12 8.06 31.37
C ASP A 68 -5.67 8.87 32.54
N GLU A 69 -5.14 8.64 33.75
CA GLU A 69 -5.56 9.35 34.97
C GLU A 69 -5.20 10.83 34.93
N THR A 70 -4.19 11.21 34.14
CA THR A 70 -3.69 12.58 34.03
C THR A 70 -3.37 12.89 32.57
N ALA A 71 -4.04 13.92 32.03
CA ALA A 71 -3.84 14.35 30.66
C ALA A 71 -2.43 14.94 30.44
N GLY A 72 -1.88 14.74 29.24
CA GLY A 72 -0.64 15.41 28.80
C GLY A 72 0.66 14.78 29.29
N LEU A 73 0.63 13.60 29.92
CA LEU A 73 1.83 12.87 30.34
C LEU A 73 2.57 12.18 29.20
N GLY A 74 2.00 12.14 27.99
CA GLY A 74 2.60 11.49 26.83
C GLY A 74 2.70 9.97 26.98
N PRO A 75 3.60 9.31 26.23
CA PRO A 75 3.67 7.85 26.17
C PRO A 75 3.93 7.13 27.51
N ILE A 76 4.65 7.77 28.44
CA ILE A 76 4.86 7.20 29.79
C ILE A 76 3.55 7.12 30.60
N GLY A 77 2.63 8.06 30.38
CA GLY A 77 1.30 8.04 30.97
C GLY A 77 0.52 6.82 30.50
N GLY A 78 0.41 6.64 29.18
CA GLY A 78 -0.26 5.48 28.59
C GLY A 78 0.35 4.14 29.02
N LEU A 79 1.69 4.06 29.12
CA LEU A 79 2.37 2.89 29.65
C LEU A 79 2.00 2.61 31.11
N ALA A 80 2.01 3.62 31.98
CA ALA A 80 1.66 3.49 33.39
C ALA A 80 0.18 3.09 33.56
N THR A 81 -0.72 3.67 32.78
CA THR A 81 -2.15 3.32 32.75
C THR A 81 -2.35 1.84 32.39
N CYS A 82 -1.70 1.38 31.31
CA CYS A 82 -1.78 -0.02 30.91
C CYS A 82 -1.14 -0.98 31.93
N LEU A 83 -0.01 -0.60 32.55
CA LEU A 83 0.61 -1.39 33.62
C LEU A 83 -0.29 -1.49 34.86
N GLY A 84 -0.99 -0.41 35.22
CA GLY A 84 -1.97 -0.40 36.32
C GLY A 84 -3.20 -1.27 36.05
N GLY A 85 -3.56 -1.44 34.78
CA GLY A 85 -4.58 -2.37 34.33
C GLY A 85 -4.05 -3.75 33.92
N CYS A 86 -2.78 -4.08 34.15
CA CYS A 86 -2.23 -5.37 33.74
C CYS A 86 -2.45 -6.42 34.84
N ASP A 87 -3.26 -7.43 34.54
CA ASP A 87 -3.52 -8.56 35.45
C ASP A 87 -2.50 -9.72 35.27
N ALA A 88 -1.53 -9.56 34.36
CA ALA A 88 -0.50 -10.53 34.05
C ALA A 88 0.88 -10.07 34.55
N GLU A 89 1.84 -11.01 34.62
CA GLU A 89 3.21 -10.73 35.03
C GLU A 89 3.91 -9.76 34.07
N PHE A 90 3.68 -9.95 32.77
CA PHE A 90 4.24 -9.12 31.71
C PHE A 90 3.16 -8.36 30.94
N LEU A 91 3.53 -7.18 30.46
CA LEU A 91 2.76 -6.35 29.55
C LEU A 91 3.55 -6.21 28.25
N ALA A 92 3.05 -6.79 27.15
CA ALA A 92 3.55 -6.54 25.81
C ALA A 92 2.91 -5.27 25.25
N VAL A 93 3.73 -4.29 24.87
CA VAL A 93 3.32 -2.95 24.51
C VAL A 93 3.62 -2.70 23.03
N LEU A 94 2.65 -2.13 22.32
CA LEU A 94 2.79 -1.63 20.96
C LEU A 94 2.28 -0.18 20.89
N GLY A 95 3.06 0.72 20.31
CA GLY A 95 2.67 2.08 19.97
C GLY A 95 1.76 2.09 18.74
N VAL A 96 0.73 2.93 18.75
CA VAL A 96 -0.16 3.08 17.59
C VAL A 96 0.56 3.61 16.35
N ASP A 97 1.67 4.33 16.55
CA ASP A 97 2.49 4.96 15.52
C ASP A 97 3.64 4.10 14.97
N LEU A 98 3.69 2.81 15.34
CA LEU A 98 4.64 1.82 14.82
C LEU A 98 3.97 0.84 13.85
N PRO A 99 3.48 1.29 12.68
CA PRO A 99 2.65 0.47 11.80
C PRO A 99 3.40 -0.68 11.12
N GLU A 100 4.72 -0.68 11.12
CA GLU A 100 5.55 -1.72 10.49
C GLU A 100 5.95 -2.84 11.47
N MET A 101 5.69 -2.69 12.78
CA MET A 101 6.04 -3.72 13.76
C MET A 101 5.22 -5.00 13.52
N PRO A 102 5.85 -6.16 13.25
CA PRO A 102 5.14 -7.40 12.98
C PRO A 102 4.74 -8.14 14.27
N ALA A 103 3.71 -8.98 14.18
CA ALA A 103 3.21 -9.77 15.31
C ALA A 103 4.27 -10.74 15.87
N ASP A 104 5.06 -11.36 14.99
CA ASP A 104 6.12 -12.30 15.37
C ASP A 104 7.19 -11.67 16.26
N SER A 105 7.62 -10.45 15.95
CA SER A 105 8.61 -9.73 16.78
C SER A 105 8.07 -9.47 18.19
N LEU A 106 6.79 -9.13 18.34
CA LEU A 106 6.18 -8.97 19.66
C LEU A 106 6.10 -10.29 20.43
N ARG A 107 5.82 -11.39 19.72
CA ARG A 107 5.78 -12.75 20.30
C ARG A 107 7.16 -13.20 20.78
N GLU A 108 8.22 -12.92 20.01
CA GLU A 108 9.61 -13.23 20.37
C GLU A 108 10.06 -12.46 21.62
N LEU A 109 9.72 -11.16 21.72
CA LEU A 109 10.01 -10.36 22.90
C LEU A 109 9.32 -10.94 24.14
N ALA A 110 8.05 -11.33 24.02
CA ALA A 110 7.29 -11.91 25.11
C ALA A 110 7.83 -13.28 25.52
N ALA A 111 8.16 -14.15 24.56
CA ALA A 111 8.77 -15.45 24.84
C ALA A 111 10.11 -15.32 25.55
N THR A 112 10.93 -14.34 25.13
CA THR A 112 12.21 -14.04 25.79
C THR A 112 11.99 -13.52 27.21
N ALA A 113 10.98 -12.66 27.42
CA ALA A 113 10.66 -12.16 28.75
C ALA A 113 10.20 -13.27 29.70
N GLU A 114 9.27 -14.11 29.24
CA GLU A 114 8.77 -15.26 30.00
C GLU A 114 9.89 -16.28 30.31
N ALA A 115 10.84 -16.50 29.37
CA ALA A 115 11.97 -17.40 29.58
C ALA A 115 13.03 -16.86 30.57
N THR A 116 13.20 -15.53 30.63
CA THR A 116 14.24 -14.90 31.45
C THR A 116 13.73 -14.35 32.79
N GLY A 117 12.41 -14.23 32.96
CA GLY A 117 11.79 -13.58 34.12
C GLY A 117 12.00 -12.07 34.18
N ARG A 118 12.42 -11.44 33.07
CA ARG A 118 12.70 -10.00 32.97
C ARG A 118 11.98 -9.43 31.77
N GLY A 119 11.57 -8.17 31.83
CA GLY A 119 11.09 -7.48 30.64
C GLY A 119 12.16 -7.40 29.56
N VAL A 120 11.76 -7.21 28.31
CA VAL A 120 12.66 -7.09 27.18
C VAL A 120 12.31 -5.81 26.42
N VAL A 121 13.28 -4.89 26.36
CA VAL A 121 13.14 -3.63 25.63
C VAL A 121 14.22 -3.59 24.55
N PRO A 122 13.87 -3.42 23.27
CA PRO A 122 14.87 -3.32 22.23
C PRO A 122 15.75 -2.07 22.40
N LYS A 123 17.01 -2.17 21.98
CA LYS A 123 17.98 -1.07 22.05
C LYS A 123 18.71 -0.95 20.73
N ASN A 124 18.65 0.23 20.12
CA ASN A 124 19.25 0.48 18.81
C ASN A 124 20.77 0.65 18.88
N ALA A 125 21.42 0.63 17.71
CA ALA A 125 22.88 0.72 17.59
C ALA A 125 23.47 2.01 18.18
N ASN A 126 22.67 3.08 18.28
CA ASN A 126 23.06 4.35 18.89
C ASN A 126 22.89 4.35 20.41
N GLY A 127 22.43 3.23 20.99
CA GLY A 127 22.23 3.07 22.43
C GLY A 127 20.92 3.64 22.96
N PHE A 128 19.97 4.04 22.10
CA PHE A 128 18.63 4.44 22.54
C PHE A 128 17.70 3.24 22.65
N TRP A 129 16.82 3.26 23.65
CA TRP A 129 15.77 2.27 23.83
C TRP A 129 14.63 2.48 22.82
N GLU A 130 13.95 1.40 22.46
CA GLU A 130 12.73 1.42 21.64
C GLU A 130 11.52 0.99 22.51
N PRO A 131 10.98 1.90 23.35
CA PRO A 131 10.08 1.53 24.44
C PRO A 131 8.64 1.26 24.00
N LEU A 132 8.30 1.59 22.75
CA LEU A 132 6.93 1.48 22.22
C LEU A 132 6.68 0.16 21.47
N ALA A 133 7.67 -0.74 21.42
CA ALA A 133 7.50 -2.12 20.97
C ALA A 133 8.35 -3.03 21.87
N ALA A 134 7.82 -3.30 23.07
CA ALA A 134 8.58 -3.84 24.19
C ALA A 134 7.72 -4.64 25.15
N VAL A 135 8.35 -5.40 26.05
CA VAL A 135 7.67 -6.17 27.10
C VAL A 135 8.16 -5.72 28.46
N TYR A 136 7.25 -5.29 29.33
CA TYR A 136 7.56 -4.79 30.66
C TYR A 136 6.97 -5.70 31.74
N PRO A 137 7.67 -6.00 32.85
CA PRO A 137 7.04 -6.64 33.98
C PRO A 137 6.17 -5.63 34.74
N ALA A 138 5.10 -6.10 35.38
CA ALA A 138 4.19 -5.26 36.17
C ALA A 138 4.92 -4.40 37.22
N ALA A 139 6.06 -4.87 37.74
CA ALA A 139 6.92 -4.15 38.69
C ALA A 139 7.44 -2.78 38.18
N VAL A 140 7.46 -2.54 36.86
CA VAL A 140 7.86 -1.24 36.28
C VAL A 140 6.87 -0.13 36.62
N LEU A 141 5.62 -0.45 36.96
CA LEU A 141 4.57 0.53 37.31
C LEU A 141 5.01 1.52 38.38
N GLU A 142 5.62 1.02 39.46
CA GLU A 142 6.05 1.86 40.58
C GLU A 142 7.21 2.79 40.21
N LEU A 143 8.08 2.39 39.29
CA LEU A 143 9.12 3.26 38.75
C LEU A 143 8.51 4.36 37.88
N ALA A 144 7.57 4.00 36.99
CA ALA A 144 6.88 4.96 36.13
C ALA A 144 6.12 6.01 36.95
N ARG A 145 5.36 5.59 37.96
CA ARG A 145 4.62 6.49 38.86
C ARG A 145 5.54 7.47 39.60
N ARG A 146 6.64 6.99 40.16
CA ARG A 146 7.62 7.84 40.85
C ARG A 146 8.25 8.86 39.90
N GLN A 147 8.61 8.43 38.69
CA GLN A 147 9.22 9.31 37.69
C GLN A 147 8.25 10.40 37.20
N ILE A 148 6.98 10.04 36.99
CA ILE A 148 5.91 11.00 36.65
C ILE A 148 5.77 12.05 37.75
N GLN A 149 5.80 11.65 39.03
CA GLN A 149 5.73 12.58 40.16
C GLN A 149 6.91 13.56 40.21
N THR A 150 8.09 13.17 39.73
CA THR A 150 9.25 14.06 39.61
C THR A 150 9.21 14.96 38.38
N GLY A 151 8.21 14.81 37.52
CA GLY A 151 8.05 15.60 36.29
C GLY A 151 8.91 15.15 35.11
N ASP A 152 9.60 14.01 35.21
CA ASP A 152 10.36 13.45 34.09
C ASP A 152 9.48 12.48 33.29
N LEU A 153 9.11 12.89 32.07
CA LEU A 153 8.23 12.14 31.19
C LEU A 153 8.97 11.27 30.17
N SER A 154 10.30 11.15 30.28
CA SER A 154 11.13 10.41 29.35
C SER A 154 11.01 8.90 29.52
N LEU A 155 10.58 8.20 28.47
CA LEU A 155 10.63 6.74 28.44
C LEU A 155 12.07 6.20 28.42
N GLN A 156 13.04 6.98 27.92
CA GLN A 156 14.45 6.58 27.97
C GLN A 156 14.95 6.50 29.42
N THR A 157 14.66 7.53 30.24
CA THR A 157 15.02 7.54 31.66
C THR A 157 14.36 6.39 32.42
N LEU A 158 13.09 6.08 32.08
CA LEU A 158 12.38 4.96 32.69
C LEU A 158 13.06 3.63 32.36
N CYS A 159 13.42 3.41 31.10
CA CYS A 159 14.13 2.20 30.68
C CYS A 159 15.52 2.10 31.34
N ASP A 160 16.28 3.18 31.45
CA ASP A 160 17.57 3.17 32.15
C ASP A 160 17.39 2.80 33.63
N THR A 161 16.39 3.37 34.31
CA THR A 161 16.07 3.07 35.71
C THR A 161 15.63 1.63 35.90
N ALA A 162 14.75 1.13 35.03
CA ALA A 162 14.27 -0.25 35.07
C ALA A 162 15.39 -1.26 34.76
N PHE A 163 16.30 -0.93 33.84
CA PHE A 163 17.47 -1.74 33.53
C PHE A 163 18.43 -1.82 34.73
N ALA A 164 18.72 -0.68 35.36
CA ALA A 164 19.54 -0.61 36.56
C ALA A 164 18.94 -1.38 37.75
N ALA A 165 17.61 -1.39 37.86
CA ALA A 165 16.87 -2.17 38.86
C ALA A 165 16.78 -3.67 38.53
N GLY A 166 17.31 -4.12 37.39
CA GLY A 166 17.27 -5.52 36.98
C GLY A 166 15.91 -5.99 36.42
N LEU A 167 14.96 -5.07 36.21
CA LEU A 167 13.60 -5.42 35.80
C LEU A 167 13.48 -5.70 34.29
N ILE A 168 14.30 -5.03 33.47
CA ILE A 168 14.32 -5.23 32.02
C ILE A 168 15.71 -5.62 31.53
N ALA A 169 15.78 -6.26 30.37
CA ALA A 169 17.00 -6.60 29.65
C ALA A 169 16.96 -6.02 28.22
N PRO A 170 18.12 -5.60 27.67
CA PRO A 170 18.19 -5.12 26.30
C PRO A 170 18.13 -6.26 25.30
N ARG A 171 17.39 -6.05 24.22
CA ARG A 171 17.54 -6.81 22.98
C ARG A 171 18.17 -5.91 21.91
N PRO A 172 19.40 -6.17 21.46
CA PRO A 172 19.99 -5.40 20.37
C PRO A 172 19.07 -5.40 19.14
N VAL A 173 18.80 -4.22 18.59
CA VAL A 173 18.10 -4.07 17.31
C VAL A 173 19.13 -4.25 16.21
N ALA A 174 18.94 -5.28 15.39
CA ALA A 174 19.78 -5.50 14.23
C ALA A 174 19.55 -4.37 13.20
N ALA A 175 20.55 -4.06 12.37
CA ALA A 175 20.49 -2.92 11.46
C ALA A 175 19.26 -2.99 10.53
N GLU A 176 18.90 -4.20 10.13
CA GLU A 176 17.70 -4.55 9.36
C GLU A 176 16.35 -4.32 10.06
N GLU A 177 16.31 -4.29 11.38
CA GLU A 177 15.08 -4.13 12.17
C GLU A 177 14.81 -2.67 12.49
N THR A 178 15.78 -1.77 12.23
CA THR A 178 15.67 -0.33 12.51
C THR A 178 14.41 0.29 11.92
N ALA A 179 14.00 -0.14 10.72
CA ALA A 179 12.81 0.37 10.05
C ALA A 179 11.49 -0.03 10.75
N LEU A 180 11.48 -1.13 11.52
CA LEU A 180 10.29 -1.57 12.26
C LEU A 180 9.92 -0.60 13.39
N PHE A 181 10.91 0.18 13.85
CA PHE A 181 10.77 1.18 14.90
C PHE A 181 10.55 2.61 14.33
N ALA A 182 10.31 2.73 13.03
CA ALA A 182 9.99 4.01 12.41
C ALA A 182 8.59 4.49 12.85
N ASN A 183 8.55 5.62 13.53
CA ASN A 183 7.32 6.23 14.04
C ASN A 183 6.63 7.08 12.95
N LEU A 184 5.31 6.94 12.81
CA LEU A 184 4.47 7.87 12.05
C LEU A 184 4.37 9.22 12.76
N ASN A 185 5.24 10.19 12.43
CA ASN A 185 5.31 11.46 13.15
C ASN A 185 4.66 12.63 12.42
N THR A 186 4.60 12.58 11.09
CA THR A 186 4.13 13.67 10.23
C THR A 186 3.11 13.19 9.19
N ARG A 187 2.40 14.14 8.57
CA ARG A 187 1.48 13.84 7.46
C ARG A 187 2.22 13.28 6.25
N ASP A 188 3.45 13.75 6.02
CA ASP A 188 4.30 13.26 4.93
C ASP A 188 4.70 11.79 5.15
N ASP A 189 4.99 11.37 6.40
CA ASP A 189 5.24 9.96 6.73
C ASP A 189 4.01 9.08 6.43
N TYR A 190 2.82 9.62 6.71
CA TYR A 190 1.55 8.94 6.45
C TYR A 190 1.24 8.83 4.96
N GLU A 191 1.42 9.90 4.18
CA GLU A 191 1.19 9.87 2.74
C GLU A 191 2.23 8.98 2.02
N ALA A 192 3.49 9.01 2.44
CA ALA A 192 4.54 8.14 1.89
C ALA A 192 4.26 6.65 2.07
N ILE A 193 3.65 6.24 3.20
CA ILE A 193 3.30 4.84 3.43
C ILE A 193 1.91 4.50 2.85
N LYS A 194 0.97 5.44 2.82
CA LYS A 194 -0.35 5.29 2.18
C LYS A 194 -0.27 5.13 0.66
N GLN A 195 0.76 5.69 0.02
CA GLN A 195 0.99 5.55 -1.42
C GLN A 195 1.38 4.13 -1.87
N GLY A 196 1.49 3.15 -0.96
CA GLY A 196 1.53 1.74 -1.34
C GLY A 196 2.92 1.16 -1.57
N LEU A 197 3.91 1.62 -0.81
CA LEU A 197 5.23 0.99 -0.75
C LEU A 197 5.23 -0.21 0.21
N PHE A 198 4.48 -1.25 -0.14
CA PHE A 198 4.56 -2.53 0.57
C PHE A 198 5.83 -3.25 0.08
N ASP A 199 6.96 -2.92 0.68
CA ASP A 199 8.22 -3.62 0.47
C ASP A 199 8.29 -4.81 1.46
N HIS A 200 8.11 -6.05 1.00
CA HIS A 200 8.43 -7.21 1.83
C HIS A 200 9.95 -7.38 1.87
N SER A 201 10.56 -7.28 3.05
CA SER A 201 11.98 -7.62 3.19
C SER A 201 12.14 -9.13 3.33
N THR A 202 12.96 -9.75 2.46
CA THR A 202 13.35 -11.16 2.60
C THR A 202 14.86 -11.29 2.76
N LEU A 203 15.31 -12.34 3.46
CA LEU A 203 16.69 -12.78 3.40
C LEU A 203 16.90 -13.58 2.09
N LEU A 204 17.99 -13.31 1.39
CA LEU A 204 18.43 -14.11 0.25
C LEU A 204 19.92 -14.42 0.32
N SER A 205 20.36 -15.44 -0.40
CA SER A 205 21.77 -15.73 -0.62
C SER A 205 22.22 -15.17 -1.96
N ARG A 206 22.99 -14.07 -1.93
CA ARG A 206 23.49 -13.36 -3.11
C ARG A 206 24.85 -13.87 -3.51
N TYR A 207 24.96 -14.43 -4.71
CA TYR A 207 26.25 -14.74 -5.32
C TYR A 207 26.82 -13.54 -6.09
N ARG A 208 28.07 -13.18 -5.81
CA ARG A 208 28.86 -12.26 -6.64
C ARG A 208 30.09 -13.00 -7.16
N ARG A 209 30.39 -12.85 -8.45
CA ARG A 209 31.51 -13.54 -9.12
C ARG A 209 32.83 -13.38 -8.36
N ASP A 210 33.06 -12.19 -7.80
CA ASP A 210 34.32 -11.83 -7.15
C ASP A 210 34.31 -12.06 -5.63
N ALA A 211 33.17 -12.40 -5.02
CA ALA A 211 33.01 -12.49 -3.57
C ALA A 211 32.27 -13.74 -3.06
N GLY A 212 31.80 -14.63 -3.94
CA GLY A 212 31.06 -15.83 -3.55
C GLY A 212 29.64 -15.53 -3.07
N PHE A 213 29.06 -16.45 -2.28
CA PHE A 213 27.74 -16.27 -1.67
C PHE A 213 27.83 -15.43 -0.39
N ALA A 214 26.88 -14.52 -0.21
CA ALA A 214 26.64 -13.79 1.02
C ALA A 214 25.14 -13.71 1.30
N GLU A 215 24.73 -13.85 2.56
CA GLU A 215 23.35 -13.57 2.94
C GLU A 215 23.11 -12.06 2.99
N VAL A 216 22.08 -11.59 2.29
CA VAL A 216 21.74 -10.18 2.16
C VAL A 216 20.23 -10.04 2.22
N ARG A 217 19.72 -8.97 2.82
CA ARG A 217 18.31 -8.63 2.73
C ARG A 217 18.01 -7.91 1.42
N ASP A 218 16.89 -8.27 0.83
CA ASP A 218 16.36 -7.62 -0.37
C ASP A 218 14.93 -7.15 -0.13
N ARG A 219 14.54 -6.11 -0.85
CA ARG A 219 13.16 -5.60 -0.81
C ARG A 219 12.41 -6.14 -2.01
N LEU A 220 11.29 -6.79 -1.74
CA LEU A 220 10.40 -7.34 -2.74
C LEU A 220 9.16 -6.47 -2.82
N ALA A 221 8.67 -6.27 -4.02
CA ALA A 221 7.39 -5.61 -4.18
C ALA A 221 6.26 -6.54 -3.67
N ALA A 222 5.29 -6.00 -2.96
CA ALA A 222 4.14 -6.79 -2.54
C ALA A 222 3.25 -7.18 -3.69
N GLU A 223 2.73 -8.38 -3.56
CA GLU A 223 1.77 -8.99 -4.47
C GLU A 223 0.72 -9.70 -3.63
N GLU A 224 -0.49 -9.17 -3.65
CA GLU A 224 -1.65 -9.72 -2.92
C GLU A 224 -2.81 -9.94 -3.89
N PRO A 225 -3.61 -11.00 -3.70
CA PRO A 225 -4.83 -11.18 -4.47
C PRO A 225 -5.86 -10.11 -4.09
N LEU A 226 -6.53 -9.51 -5.07
CA LEU A 226 -7.67 -8.62 -4.89
C LEU A 226 -8.87 -9.20 -5.64
N GLU A 227 -9.94 -9.51 -4.90
CA GLU A 227 -11.22 -9.90 -5.48
C GLU A 227 -12.09 -8.65 -5.73
N ILE A 228 -12.55 -8.49 -6.96
CA ILE A 228 -13.50 -7.45 -7.35
C ILE A 228 -14.87 -8.10 -7.52
N ARG A 229 -15.85 -7.58 -6.78
CA ARG A 229 -17.27 -7.93 -6.87
C ARG A 229 -18.07 -6.79 -7.45
N VAL A 230 -19.18 -7.12 -8.09
CA VAL A 230 -20.21 -6.17 -8.51
C VAL A 230 -21.54 -6.62 -7.92
N GLY A 231 -22.10 -5.84 -7.00
CA GLY A 231 -23.34 -6.18 -6.29
C GLY A 231 -23.25 -7.53 -5.56
N GLY A 232 -22.12 -7.81 -4.91
CA GLY A 232 -21.85 -9.06 -4.19
C GLY A 232 -21.41 -10.24 -5.05
N ARG A 233 -21.44 -10.13 -6.38
CA ARG A 233 -21.00 -11.20 -7.31
C ARG A 233 -19.54 -10.99 -7.70
N ALA A 234 -18.68 -11.98 -7.44
CA ALA A 234 -17.28 -11.94 -7.87
C ALA A 234 -17.16 -11.92 -9.41
N VAL A 235 -16.44 -10.94 -9.94
CA VAL A 235 -16.22 -10.76 -11.38
C VAL A 235 -14.76 -10.92 -11.78
N ALA A 236 -13.81 -10.69 -10.86
CA ALA A 236 -12.38 -10.87 -11.12
C ALA A 236 -11.60 -11.13 -9.83
N VAL A 237 -10.47 -11.82 -9.97
CA VAL A 237 -9.40 -11.87 -8.96
C VAL A 237 -8.11 -11.47 -9.67
N SER A 238 -7.43 -10.43 -9.18
CA SER A 238 -6.16 -9.95 -9.74
C SER A 238 -5.06 -9.99 -8.69
N MET A 239 -3.87 -10.47 -9.06
CA MET A 239 -2.68 -10.28 -8.24
C MET A 239 -2.20 -8.85 -8.45
N ARG A 240 -2.16 -8.05 -7.39
CA ARG A 240 -1.85 -6.62 -7.46
C ARG A 240 -0.85 -6.21 -6.41
N THR A 241 -0.22 -5.06 -6.60
CA THR A 241 0.51 -4.37 -5.53
C THR A 241 -0.46 -3.49 -4.76
N PRO A 242 -0.55 -3.65 -3.42
CA PRO A 242 -1.57 -2.94 -2.67
C PRO A 242 -1.48 -1.42 -2.69
N GLY A 243 -2.63 -0.77 -2.88
CA GLY A 243 -2.74 0.68 -3.01
C GLY A 243 -3.48 1.09 -4.28
N HIS A 244 -4.30 2.14 -4.17
CA HIS A 244 -5.17 2.64 -5.25
C HIS A 244 -6.18 1.60 -5.78
N ASP A 245 -6.74 0.78 -4.90
CA ASP A 245 -7.59 -0.36 -5.33
C ASP A 245 -8.93 0.06 -5.89
N ASP A 246 -9.48 1.15 -5.38
CA ASP A 246 -10.74 1.71 -5.88
C ASP A 246 -10.55 2.15 -7.34
N GLU A 247 -9.38 2.71 -7.67
CA GLU A 247 -9.00 3.05 -9.03
C GLU A 247 -8.77 1.79 -9.88
N LEU A 248 -8.11 0.76 -9.34
CA LEU A 248 -7.96 -0.52 -10.03
C LEU A 248 -9.33 -1.14 -10.38
N ALA A 249 -10.25 -1.19 -9.41
CA ALA A 249 -11.59 -1.74 -9.61
C ALA A 249 -12.40 -0.91 -10.63
N ALA A 250 -12.41 0.42 -10.48
CA ALA A 250 -13.09 1.33 -11.41
C ALA A 250 -12.53 1.21 -12.84
N GLY A 251 -11.21 1.21 -12.99
CA GLY A 251 -10.55 1.07 -14.29
C GLY A 251 -10.75 -0.30 -14.93
N PHE A 252 -10.70 -1.37 -14.16
CA PHE A 252 -11.04 -2.71 -14.63
C PHE A 252 -12.48 -2.78 -15.16
N LEU A 253 -13.45 -2.32 -14.37
CA LEU A 253 -14.87 -2.33 -14.80
C LEU A 253 -15.11 -1.46 -16.03
N PHE A 254 -14.43 -0.32 -16.14
CA PHE A 254 -14.54 0.55 -17.31
C PHE A 254 -13.93 -0.07 -18.57
N THR A 255 -12.71 -0.59 -18.48
CA THR A 255 -12.03 -1.22 -19.62
C THR A 255 -12.70 -2.53 -20.05
N GLU A 256 -13.35 -3.22 -19.11
CA GLU A 256 -14.24 -4.34 -19.38
C GLU A 256 -15.68 -3.91 -19.72
N GLY A 257 -15.94 -2.62 -19.93
CA GLY A 257 -17.22 -2.09 -20.43
C GLY A 257 -18.43 -2.40 -19.54
N VAL A 258 -18.19 -2.70 -18.26
CA VAL A 258 -19.24 -2.83 -17.24
C VAL A 258 -19.80 -1.45 -16.92
N VAL A 259 -18.94 -0.42 -16.95
CA VAL A 259 -19.31 0.98 -16.77
C VAL A 259 -18.67 1.82 -17.88
N THR A 260 -19.30 2.95 -18.21
CA THR A 260 -18.84 3.92 -19.22
C THR A 260 -18.67 5.32 -18.65
N GLU A 261 -19.24 5.59 -17.48
CA GLU A 261 -19.17 6.90 -16.81
C GLU A 261 -19.14 6.74 -15.28
N PRO A 262 -18.55 7.69 -14.54
CA PRO A 262 -18.43 7.57 -13.08
C PRO A 262 -19.78 7.48 -12.36
N ALA A 263 -20.83 8.13 -12.89
CA ALA A 263 -22.15 8.14 -12.29
C ALA A 263 -22.82 6.75 -12.21
N GLN A 264 -22.33 5.77 -12.97
CA GLN A 264 -22.81 4.38 -12.91
C GLN A 264 -22.23 3.61 -11.72
N ILE A 265 -21.20 4.12 -11.05
CA ILE A 265 -20.66 3.58 -9.80
C ILE A 265 -21.31 4.36 -8.65
N PHE A 266 -22.13 3.69 -7.84
CA PHE A 266 -22.73 4.30 -6.65
C PHE A 266 -21.72 4.34 -5.50
N GLU A 267 -21.01 3.24 -5.26
CA GLU A 267 -19.96 3.16 -4.25
C GLU A 267 -19.01 1.99 -4.53
N ILE A 268 -17.79 2.11 -4.01
CA ILE A 268 -16.80 1.03 -3.95
C ILE A 268 -16.51 0.80 -2.47
N VAL A 269 -16.80 -0.40 -1.98
CA VAL A 269 -16.70 -0.71 -0.54
C VAL A 269 -15.75 -1.87 -0.35
N ARG A 270 -14.82 -1.73 0.59
CA ARG A 270 -13.99 -2.83 1.04
C ARG A 270 -14.79 -3.69 2.01
N CYS A 271 -14.97 -4.97 1.69
CA CYS A 271 -15.76 -5.87 2.51
C CYS A 271 -15.05 -6.14 3.85
N PRO A 272 -15.66 -5.79 5.00
CA PRO A 272 -15.06 -6.06 6.31
C PRO A 272 -15.23 -7.52 6.75
N ASP A 273 -16.29 -8.19 6.28
CA ASP A 273 -16.67 -9.55 6.67
C ASP A 273 -16.18 -10.57 5.64
N THR A 274 -14.88 -10.83 5.65
CA THR A 274 -14.25 -11.86 4.80
C THR A 274 -13.48 -12.85 5.67
N ALA A 275 -13.16 -14.03 5.11
CA ALA A 275 -12.24 -14.96 5.77
C ALA A 275 -10.92 -14.24 6.09
N PRO A 276 -10.22 -14.58 7.20
CA PRO A 276 -8.99 -13.89 7.60
C PRO A 276 -7.96 -13.72 6.48
N GLU A 277 -7.86 -14.71 5.59
CA GLU A 277 -6.95 -14.74 4.44
C GLU A 277 -7.33 -13.76 3.32
N ALA A 278 -8.58 -13.30 3.30
CA ALA A 278 -9.13 -12.33 2.34
C ALA A 278 -9.44 -10.96 3.00
N ALA A 279 -9.06 -10.77 4.27
CA ALA A 279 -9.30 -9.53 5.01
C ALA A 279 -8.62 -8.35 4.31
N GLY A 280 -9.41 -7.35 3.93
CA GLY A 280 -8.92 -6.17 3.19
C GLY A 280 -8.65 -6.40 1.70
N ASN A 281 -8.88 -7.60 1.17
CA ASN A 281 -8.57 -8.00 -0.20
C ASN A 281 -9.81 -8.28 -1.06
N VAL A 282 -10.97 -7.77 -0.63
CA VAL A 282 -12.23 -7.87 -1.37
C VAL A 282 -12.86 -6.48 -1.48
N LEU A 283 -13.10 -6.04 -2.72
CA LEU A 283 -13.87 -4.84 -3.03
C LEU A 283 -15.22 -5.24 -3.63
N ASP A 284 -16.30 -4.66 -3.14
CA ASP A 284 -17.62 -4.75 -3.75
C ASP A 284 -18.02 -3.39 -4.33
N VAL A 285 -18.19 -3.37 -5.65
CA VAL A 285 -18.64 -2.20 -6.40
C VAL A 285 -20.15 -2.27 -6.54
N ARG A 286 -20.86 -1.29 -5.97
CA ARG A 286 -22.31 -1.18 -6.16
C ARG A 286 -22.57 -0.23 -7.32
N LEU A 287 -23.34 -0.71 -8.29
CA LEU A 287 -23.75 0.09 -9.45
C LEU A 287 -24.95 0.97 -9.11
N ALA A 288 -25.05 2.10 -9.80
CA ALA A 288 -26.19 3.01 -9.66
C ALA A 288 -27.50 2.34 -10.07
N LYS A 289 -28.59 2.75 -9.44
CA LYS A 289 -29.92 2.20 -9.69
C LYS A 289 -30.32 2.38 -11.16
N GLY A 290 -30.68 1.28 -11.82
CA GLY A 290 -31.10 1.27 -13.23
C GLY A 290 -29.98 0.99 -14.23
N HIS A 291 -28.73 0.85 -13.77
CA HIS A 291 -27.64 0.34 -14.59
C HIS A 291 -27.54 -1.18 -14.46
N GLU A 292 -27.92 -1.90 -15.51
CA GLU A 292 -27.73 -3.35 -15.60
C GLU A 292 -26.53 -3.66 -16.49
N ALA A 293 -25.58 -4.44 -15.94
CA ALA A 293 -24.41 -4.89 -16.68
C ALA A 293 -24.42 -6.41 -16.86
N ASP A 294 -24.02 -6.89 -18.03
CA ASP A 294 -23.84 -8.32 -18.30
C ASP A 294 -22.56 -8.85 -17.63
N LEU A 295 -22.69 -9.24 -16.36
CA LEU A 295 -21.60 -9.85 -15.59
C LEU A 295 -21.30 -11.30 -16.01
N ASP A 296 -22.18 -11.96 -16.78
CA ASP A 296 -21.94 -13.33 -17.26
C ASP A 296 -20.80 -13.37 -18.29
N SER A 297 -20.62 -12.26 -19.02
CA SER A 297 -19.48 -12.05 -19.90
C SER A 297 -18.13 -12.02 -19.16
N LEU A 298 -18.11 -11.71 -17.85
CA LEU A 298 -16.89 -11.63 -17.04
C LEU A 298 -16.67 -12.87 -16.18
N THR A 299 -17.73 -13.42 -15.58
CA THR A 299 -17.60 -14.54 -14.64
C THR A 299 -17.15 -15.86 -15.27
N ARG A 300 -17.25 -16.02 -16.59
CA ARG A 300 -16.66 -17.16 -17.32
C ARG A 300 -15.12 -17.16 -17.32
N HIS A 301 -14.48 -16.16 -16.70
CA HIS A 301 -13.05 -15.87 -16.77
C HIS A 301 -12.34 -15.87 -15.40
N VAL A 302 -13.07 -16.15 -14.31
CA VAL A 302 -12.59 -16.12 -12.91
C VAL A 302 -11.46 -17.12 -12.65
N PHE A 303 -11.33 -18.18 -13.46
CA PHE A 303 -10.34 -19.25 -13.24
C PHE A 303 -9.04 -19.12 -14.02
N THR A 304 -8.90 -18.10 -14.86
CA THR A 304 -7.69 -17.90 -15.65
C THR A 304 -6.80 -16.88 -14.98
N SER A 305 -5.96 -17.40 -14.08
CA SER A 305 -4.78 -16.72 -13.62
C SER A 305 -4.01 -16.16 -14.83
N SER A 306 -3.53 -14.93 -14.73
CA SER A 306 -2.12 -14.58 -14.97
C SER A 306 -1.96 -13.15 -15.47
N SER A 307 -0.88 -12.53 -14.97
CA SER A 307 -0.22 -11.30 -15.40
C SER A 307 0.26 -11.27 -16.88
N CYS A 308 -0.33 -12.12 -17.74
CA CYS A 308 -0.01 -12.35 -19.15
C CYS A 308 -1.32 -12.40 -19.95
N GLY A 309 -1.54 -11.44 -20.85
CA GLY A 309 -2.84 -11.21 -21.49
C GLY A 309 -3.43 -12.38 -22.29
N VAL A 310 -4.70 -12.18 -22.69
CA VAL A 310 -5.60 -13.05 -23.46
C VAL A 310 -6.04 -14.34 -22.75
N CYS A 311 -5.62 -14.57 -21.50
CA CYS A 311 -5.90 -15.86 -20.85
C CYS A 311 -7.37 -16.10 -20.46
N GLY A 312 -8.33 -15.20 -20.70
CA GLY A 312 -9.72 -15.40 -20.31
C GLY A 312 -10.76 -14.73 -21.21
N LYS A 313 -10.83 -15.04 -22.51
CA LYS A 313 -11.99 -14.67 -23.38
C LYS A 313 -12.52 -15.92 -24.08
N ALA A 314 -13.84 -16.10 -24.10
CA ALA A 314 -14.47 -17.35 -24.57
C ALA A 314 -14.44 -17.55 -26.10
N THR A 315 -14.27 -16.47 -26.87
CA THR A 315 -14.16 -16.50 -28.34
C THR A 315 -13.10 -15.52 -28.81
N ILE A 316 -12.56 -15.73 -30.01
CA ILE A 316 -11.62 -14.81 -30.66
C ILE A 316 -12.27 -13.44 -30.85
N ASP A 317 -13.56 -13.39 -31.19
CA ASP A 317 -14.28 -12.12 -31.35
C ASP A 317 -14.45 -11.36 -30.03
N ALA A 318 -14.60 -12.06 -28.90
CA ALA A 318 -14.66 -11.44 -27.57
C ALA A 318 -13.33 -10.79 -27.15
N VAL A 319 -12.22 -11.15 -27.80
CA VAL A 319 -10.91 -10.49 -27.62
C VAL A 319 -10.93 -9.08 -28.21
N PHE A 320 -11.66 -8.87 -29.31
CA PHE A 320 -11.76 -7.60 -30.00
C PHE A 320 -12.98 -6.81 -29.53
N ARG A 321 -12.86 -6.11 -28.40
CA ARG A 321 -13.85 -5.08 -28.05
C ARG A 321 -13.81 -3.98 -29.11
N SER A 322 -14.98 -3.64 -29.64
CA SER A 322 -15.11 -2.58 -30.64
C SER A 322 -15.31 -1.25 -29.93
N PHE A 323 -14.21 -0.52 -29.75
CA PHE A 323 -14.24 0.91 -29.44
C PHE A 323 -14.06 1.69 -30.75
N PRO A 324 -14.70 2.85 -30.91
CA PRO A 324 -14.49 3.68 -32.10
C PRO A 324 -13.00 4.09 -32.20
N PRO A 325 -12.47 4.27 -33.41
CA PRO A 325 -11.15 4.85 -33.59
C PRO A 325 -11.00 6.20 -32.87
N VAL A 326 -9.80 6.48 -32.36
CA VAL A 326 -9.54 7.71 -31.62
C VAL A 326 -9.29 8.89 -32.56
N GLU A 327 -10.08 9.94 -32.38
CA GLU A 327 -9.87 11.24 -33.03
C GLU A 327 -9.30 12.23 -32.00
N SER A 328 -8.18 12.84 -32.36
CA SER A 328 -7.40 13.72 -31.48
C SER A 328 -6.47 14.61 -32.28
N ASP A 329 -6.41 15.88 -31.89
CA ASP A 329 -5.48 16.90 -32.40
C ASP A 329 -4.14 16.92 -31.63
N LEU A 330 -3.92 15.94 -30.75
CA LEU A 330 -2.69 15.84 -29.97
C LEU A 330 -1.47 15.83 -30.89
N THR A 331 -0.55 16.76 -30.61
CA THR A 331 0.71 16.89 -31.35
C THR A 331 1.86 16.87 -30.35
N ILE A 332 2.84 15.99 -30.57
CA ILE A 332 3.96 15.75 -29.66
C ILE A 332 5.27 15.94 -30.42
N THR A 333 6.26 16.57 -29.80
CA THR A 333 7.60 16.65 -30.38
C THR A 333 8.46 15.43 -29.97
N PRO A 334 9.44 15.03 -30.79
CA PRO A 334 10.38 13.99 -30.41
C PRO A 334 11.09 14.28 -29.08
N GLU A 335 11.42 15.54 -28.80
CA GLU A 335 12.08 15.96 -27.56
C GLU A 335 11.21 15.71 -26.33
N ILE A 336 9.89 15.94 -26.44
CA ILE A 336 8.95 15.62 -25.36
C ILE A 336 8.97 14.11 -25.09
N LEU A 337 8.83 13.27 -26.12
CA LEU A 337 8.87 11.80 -25.98
C LEU A 337 10.15 11.34 -25.28
N LEU A 338 11.31 11.83 -25.72
CA LEU A 338 12.61 11.45 -25.15
C LEU A 338 12.76 11.87 -23.68
N SER A 339 12.03 12.90 -23.22
CA SER A 339 12.06 13.35 -21.82
C SER A 339 11.24 12.49 -20.84
N LEU A 340 10.30 11.69 -21.33
CA LEU A 340 9.31 11.02 -20.47
C LEU A 340 9.88 9.88 -19.62
N PRO A 341 10.80 9.03 -20.12
CA PRO A 341 11.36 7.95 -19.30
C PRO A 341 12.00 8.43 -18.01
N ASP A 342 12.72 9.56 -18.05
CA ASP A 342 13.37 10.12 -16.87
C ASP A 342 12.36 10.70 -15.87
N LYS A 343 11.31 11.36 -16.38
CA LYS A 343 10.19 11.85 -15.56
C LYS A 343 9.44 10.71 -14.88
N LEU A 344 9.21 9.61 -15.60
CA LEU A 344 8.61 8.41 -15.04
C LEU A 344 9.51 7.83 -13.95
N ARG A 345 10.80 7.65 -14.23
CA ARG A 345 11.76 7.09 -13.26
C ARG A 345 11.84 7.91 -11.98
N ALA A 346 11.90 9.24 -12.10
CA ALA A 346 11.92 10.15 -10.96
C ALA A 346 10.64 10.10 -10.10
N ALA A 347 9.52 9.66 -10.67
CA ALA A 347 8.24 9.53 -9.98
C ALA A 347 7.94 8.09 -9.50
N GLN A 348 8.83 7.11 -9.79
CA GLN A 348 8.67 5.71 -9.41
C GLN A 348 9.45 5.37 -8.13
N GLU A 349 8.97 5.85 -6.98
CA GLU A 349 9.64 5.66 -5.69
C GLU A 349 9.78 4.17 -5.28
N THR A 350 8.88 3.29 -5.71
CA THR A 350 8.89 1.86 -5.36
C THR A 350 9.81 1.05 -6.24
N PHE A 351 9.85 1.36 -7.53
CA PHE A 351 10.72 0.69 -8.48
C PHE A 351 12.20 0.89 -8.12
N GLU A 352 12.59 2.06 -7.62
CA GLU A 352 13.97 2.28 -7.15
C GLU A 352 14.36 1.38 -5.98
N LYS A 353 13.40 0.99 -5.14
CA LYS A 353 13.62 0.19 -3.94
C LYS A 353 13.55 -1.31 -4.20
N THR A 354 12.70 -1.76 -5.13
CA THR A 354 12.40 -3.19 -5.35
C THR A 354 12.80 -3.71 -6.73
N GLY A 355 12.89 -2.84 -7.74
CA GLY A 355 13.09 -3.22 -9.14
C GLY A 355 11.97 -4.09 -9.75
N GLY A 356 10.87 -4.31 -9.03
CA GLY A 356 9.89 -5.37 -9.31
C GLY A 356 8.56 -4.92 -9.88
N LEU A 357 8.32 -3.61 -9.99
CA LEU A 357 7.02 -3.07 -10.41
C LEU A 357 6.99 -2.55 -11.84
N HIS A 358 5.83 -2.68 -12.47
CA HIS A 358 5.48 -1.94 -13.67
C HIS A 358 4.86 -0.59 -13.31
N ALA A 359 4.95 0.37 -14.23
CA ALA A 359 4.28 1.66 -14.11
C ALA A 359 3.59 2.05 -15.40
N SER A 360 2.47 2.75 -15.24
CA SER A 360 1.77 3.48 -16.29
C SER A 360 1.64 4.93 -15.87
N ALA A 361 1.90 5.85 -16.80
CA ALA A 361 1.87 7.28 -16.52
C ALA A 361 1.20 8.07 -17.64
N LEU A 362 0.33 9.01 -17.25
CA LEU A 362 -0.30 9.97 -18.14
C LEU A 362 0.50 11.28 -18.16
N PHE A 363 0.69 11.76 -19.38
CA PHE A 363 1.31 13.05 -19.65
C PHE A 363 0.39 13.88 -20.55
N ASP A 364 0.48 15.19 -20.40
CA ASP A 364 -0.10 16.13 -21.38
C ASP A 364 0.81 16.32 -22.60
N ALA A 365 0.36 17.17 -23.54
CA ALA A 365 1.08 17.48 -24.77
C ALA A 365 2.46 18.15 -24.54
N GLU A 366 2.64 18.83 -23.40
CA GLU A 366 3.92 19.44 -23.01
C GLU A 366 4.83 18.48 -22.24
N GLY A 367 4.37 17.25 -22.01
CA GLY A 367 5.09 16.23 -21.26
C GLY A 367 5.12 16.47 -19.76
N ARG A 368 4.16 17.21 -19.19
CA ARG A 368 4.00 17.28 -17.73
C ARG A 368 3.32 15.99 -17.26
N LEU A 369 3.85 15.41 -16.18
CA LEU A 369 3.30 14.20 -15.57
C LEU A 369 2.02 14.56 -14.80
N GLU A 370 0.90 13.94 -15.16
CA GLU A 370 -0.39 14.16 -14.49
C GLU A 370 -0.71 13.06 -13.49
N CYS A 371 -0.44 11.80 -13.86
CA CYS A 371 -0.74 10.65 -13.04
C CYS A 371 0.30 9.56 -13.30
N VAL A 372 0.76 8.89 -12.23
CA VAL A 372 1.56 7.67 -12.31
C VAL A 372 0.97 6.63 -11.36
N ARG A 373 0.90 5.38 -11.81
CA ARG A 373 0.53 4.24 -10.95
C ARG A 373 1.45 3.08 -11.19
N GLU A 374 1.84 2.45 -10.08
CA GLU A 374 2.69 1.26 -10.06
C GLU A 374 1.86 0.02 -9.68
N ASP A 375 2.25 -1.12 -10.26
CA ASP A 375 1.72 -2.42 -9.90
C ASP A 375 2.62 -3.55 -10.42
N VAL A 376 2.62 -4.70 -9.75
CA VAL A 376 3.32 -5.92 -10.22
C VAL A 376 2.78 -6.35 -11.59
N GLY A 377 1.51 -6.07 -11.88
CA GLY A 377 0.88 -6.28 -13.18
C GLY A 377 0.82 -5.00 -14.02
N ARG A 378 1.44 -5.00 -15.20
CA ARG A 378 1.36 -3.85 -16.14
C ARG A 378 -0.08 -3.45 -16.54
N HIS A 379 -1.01 -4.41 -16.57
CA HIS A 379 -2.41 -4.13 -16.88
C HIS A 379 -3.11 -3.45 -15.70
N ASN A 380 -2.83 -3.89 -14.47
CA ASN A 380 -3.35 -3.26 -13.26
C ASN A 380 -2.83 -1.83 -13.11
N ALA A 381 -1.55 -1.59 -13.42
CA ALA A 381 -0.98 -0.24 -13.40
C ALA A 381 -1.73 0.70 -14.36
N LEU A 382 -2.08 0.22 -15.56
CA LEU A 382 -2.89 0.99 -16.50
C LEU A 382 -4.34 1.15 -16.03
N ASP A 383 -4.95 0.09 -15.47
CA ASP A 383 -6.31 0.18 -14.92
C ASP A 383 -6.39 1.21 -13.79
N LYS A 384 -5.41 1.27 -12.88
CA LYS A 384 -5.36 2.31 -11.84
C LYS A 384 -5.32 3.71 -12.46
N VAL A 385 -4.49 3.93 -13.48
CA VAL A 385 -4.44 5.23 -14.21
C VAL A 385 -5.80 5.58 -14.83
N ILE A 386 -6.44 4.63 -15.51
CA ILE A 386 -7.74 4.84 -16.17
C ILE A 386 -8.85 5.04 -15.14
N GLY A 387 -8.86 4.25 -14.08
CA GLY A 387 -9.84 4.34 -13.01
C GLY A 387 -9.72 5.65 -12.25
N ARG A 388 -8.50 6.16 -12.02
CA ARG A 388 -8.31 7.51 -11.49
C ARG A 388 -8.99 8.56 -12.37
N ALA A 389 -8.74 8.51 -13.68
CA ALA A 389 -9.34 9.42 -14.64
C ALA A 389 -10.87 9.29 -14.71
N LEU A 390 -11.40 8.07 -14.59
CA LEU A 390 -12.85 7.84 -14.53
C LEU A 390 -13.45 8.51 -13.29
N LEU A 391 -12.89 8.24 -12.11
CA LEU A 391 -13.39 8.74 -10.83
C LEU A 391 -13.28 10.27 -10.73
N ASP A 392 -12.24 10.86 -11.33
CA ASP A 392 -12.08 12.31 -11.42
C ASP A 392 -12.99 12.96 -12.50
N GLY A 393 -13.70 12.16 -13.30
CA GLY A 393 -14.56 12.64 -14.38
C GLY A 393 -13.79 13.26 -15.55
N SER A 394 -12.53 12.85 -15.75
CA SER A 394 -11.62 13.42 -16.76
C SER A 394 -11.58 12.63 -18.08
N LEU A 395 -12.36 11.56 -18.21
CA LEU A 395 -12.50 10.82 -19.48
C LEU A 395 -13.40 11.59 -20.46
N PRO A 396 -13.15 11.50 -21.79
CA PRO A 396 -12.06 10.75 -22.44
C PRO A 396 -10.73 11.53 -22.48
N LEU A 397 -9.61 10.82 -22.43
CA LEU A 397 -8.25 11.38 -22.37
C LEU A 397 -7.67 11.71 -23.76
N ARG A 398 -8.45 12.42 -24.58
CA ARG A 398 -8.18 12.65 -26.01
C ARG A 398 -6.95 13.49 -26.31
N ASP A 399 -6.41 14.18 -25.33
CA ASP A 399 -5.28 15.10 -25.41
C ASP A 399 -4.12 14.65 -24.50
N ARG A 400 -4.07 13.35 -24.19
CA ARG A 400 -3.05 12.76 -23.32
C ARG A 400 -2.20 11.72 -24.02
N LEU A 401 -0.99 11.56 -23.49
CA LEU A 401 -0.02 10.56 -23.88
C LEU A 401 0.19 9.60 -22.71
N LEU A 402 0.05 8.30 -22.98
CA LEU A 402 0.35 7.25 -22.02
C LEU A 402 1.78 6.74 -22.21
N LEU A 403 2.57 6.68 -21.14
CA LEU A 403 3.83 5.95 -21.09
C LEU A 403 3.68 4.70 -20.22
N VAL A 404 4.12 3.55 -20.72
CA VAL A 404 4.19 2.30 -19.95
C VAL A 404 5.64 1.81 -19.81
N SER A 405 6.01 1.31 -18.64
CA SER A 405 7.37 0.78 -18.40
C SER A 405 7.60 -0.60 -19.01
N GLY A 406 6.52 -1.36 -19.25
CA GLY A 406 6.56 -2.72 -19.78
C GLY A 406 6.48 -2.85 -21.30
N ARG A 407 6.25 -4.10 -21.77
CA ARG A 407 5.91 -4.41 -23.17
C ARG A 407 4.49 -3.95 -23.47
N ILE A 408 4.26 -3.45 -24.68
CA ILE A 408 2.94 -3.01 -25.13
C ILE A 408 2.20 -4.20 -25.78
N SER A 409 1.34 -4.85 -25.01
CA SER A 409 0.43 -5.90 -25.49
C SER A 409 -0.79 -5.30 -26.20
N PHE A 410 -1.49 -6.13 -26.96
CA PHE A 410 -2.78 -5.76 -27.56
C PHE A 410 -3.76 -5.21 -26.52
N GLU A 411 -3.87 -5.85 -25.35
CA GLU A 411 -4.79 -5.42 -24.29
C GLU A 411 -4.45 -4.04 -23.75
N LEU A 412 -3.17 -3.68 -23.59
CA LEU A 412 -2.80 -2.33 -23.16
C LEU A 412 -3.25 -1.26 -24.17
N VAL A 413 -3.12 -1.55 -25.47
CA VAL A 413 -3.60 -0.63 -26.52
C VAL A 413 -5.13 -0.55 -26.52
N GLN A 414 -5.83 -1.67 -26.33
CA GLN A 414 -7.30 -1.70 -26.21
C GLN A 414 -7.81 -0.92 -25.00
N LYS A 415 -7.17 -1.07 -23.84
CA LYS A 415 -7.48 -0.29 -22.63
C LYS A 415 -7.23 1.20 -22.82
N ALA A 416 -6.11 1.55 -23.44
CA ALA A 416 -5.82 2.93 -23.80
C ALA A 416 -6.88 3.50 -24.75
N LEU A 417 -7.32 2.71 -25.74
CA LEU A 417 -8.39 3.11 -26.66
C LEU A 417 -9.73 3.30 -25.93
N ALA A 418 -10.07 2.41 -25.01
CA ALA A 418 -11.29 2.51 -24.19
C ALA A 418 -11.34 3.84 -23.42
N ALA A 419 -10.20 4.28 -22.89
CA ALA A 419 -10.06 5.57 -22.20
C ALA A 419 -9.94 6.78 -23.13
N GLY A 420 -9.93 6.56 -24.46
CA GLY A 420 -9.80 7.61 -25.47
C GLY A 420 -8.38 8.16 -25.63
N ILE A 421 -7.35 7.43 -25.17
CA ILE A 421 -5.95 7.87 -25.24
C ILE A 421 -5.42 7.70 -26.67
N PRO A 422 -5.04 8.81 -27.35
CA PRO A 422 -4.58 8.78 -28.74
C PRO A 422 -3.15 8.28 -28.94
N ALA A 423 -2.29 8.39 -27.93
CA ALA A 423 -0.88 8.06 -28.05
C ALA A 423 -0.40 7.20 -26.88
N ILE A 424 0.28 6.11 -27.21
CA ILE A 424 0.89 5.19 -26.25
C ILE A 424 2.37 5.00 -26.59
N ALA A 425 3.22 5.25 -25.61
CA ALA A 425 4.65 5.03 -25.66
C ALA A 425 5.06 3.95 -24.66
N GLY A 426 6.08 3.17 -24.99
CA GLY A 426 6.61 2.13 -24.10
C GLY A 426 8.12 2.10 -24.06
N ILE A 427 8.65 1.85 -22.86
CA ILE A 427 10.06 1.55 -22.67
C ILE A 427 10.40 0.24 -23.42
N SER A 428 9.55 -0.78 -23.40
CA SER A 428 9.86 -2.04 -24.11
C SER A 428 9.22 -2.11 -25.51
N ALA A 429 9.31 -3.30 -26.13
CA ALA A 429 8.78 -3.58 -27.45
C ALA A 429 7.24 -3.69 -27.44
N PRO A 430 6.55 -3.29 -28.52
CA PRO A 430 5.17 -3.69 -28.77
C PRO A 430 5.09 -5.10 -29.39
N SER A 431 3.96 -5.77 -29.21
CA SER A 431 3.62 -7.00 -29.95
C SER A 431 3.08 -6.70 -31.35
N SER A 432 3.18 -7.66 -32.28
CA SER A 432 2.66 -7.49 -33.65
C SER A 432 1.15 -7.23 -33.69
N LEU A 433 0.38 -7.85 -32.79
CA LEU A 433 -1.05 -7.62 -32.66
C LEU A 433 -1.36 -6.22 -32.11
N ALA A 434 -0.57 -5.72 -31.17
CA ALA A 434 -0.68 -4.36 -30.67
C ALA A 434 -0.46 -3.32 -31.79
N VAL A 435 0.56 -3.53 -32.63
CA VAL A 435 0.83 -2.64 -33.77
C VAL A 435 -0.34 -2.63 -34.76
N ARG A 436 -0.85 -3.80 -35.16
CA ARG A 436 -2.00 -3.88 -36.08
C ARG A 436 -3.24 -3.21 -35.49
N PHE A 437 -3.52 -3.44 -34.21
CA PHE A 437 -4.68 -2.86 -33.55
C PHE A 437 -4.54 -1.34 -33.42
N ALA A 438 -3.38 -0.82 -33.00
CA ALA A 438 -3.12 0.62 -32.94
C ALA A 438 -3.31 1.31 -34.31
N GLN A 439 -2.90 0.64 -35.40
CA GLN A 439 -3.12 1.15 -36.74
C GLN A 439 -4.60 1.22 -37.11
N GLN A 440 -5.38 0.19 -36.77
CA GLN A 440 -6.82 0.13 -37.03
C GLN A 440 -7.61 1.13 -36.17
N SER A 441 -7.17 1.35 -34.93
CA SER A 441 -7.81 2.28 -33.99
C SER A 441 -7.36 3.73 -34.15
N GLY A 442 -6.42 4.01 -35.05
CA GLY A 442 -5.89 5.36 -35.27
C GLY A 442 -5.02 5.88 -34.11
N GLN A 443 -4.47 4.99 -33.27
CA GLN A 443 -3.58 5.36 -32.16
C GLN A 443 -2.12 5.47 -32.62
N THR A 444 -1.40 6.42 -32.03
CA THR A 444 0.05 6.54 -32.15
C THR A 444 0.73 5.54 -31.22
N LEU A 445 1.62 4.71 -31.76
CA LEU A 445 2.33 3.67 -31.00
C LEU A 445 3.83 3.87 -31.10
N VAL A 446 4.47 4.17 -29.97
CA VAL A 446 5.91 4.32 -29.83
C VAL A 446 6.47 3.21 -28.94
N GLY A 447 7.53 2.55 -29.38
CA GLY A 447 8.22 1.52 -28.60
C GLY A 447 9.71 1.77 -28.52
N PHE A 448 10.38 1.02 -27.63
CA PHE A 448 11.83 1.18 -27.38
C PHE A 448 12.23 2.61 -27.01
N LEU A 449 11.34 3.35 -26.34
CA LEU A 449 11.61 4.73 -25.95
C LEU A 449 12.73 4.78 -24.90
N ARG A 450 13.86 5.37 -25.27
CA ARG A 450 15.07 5.56 -24.45
C ARG A 450 15.57 7.00 -24.62
N GLU A 451 16.53 7.39 -23.78
CA GLU A 451 17.20 8.70 -23.85
C GLU A 451 17.64 9.10 -25.27
N ASN A 452 18.17 8.14 -26.05
CA ASN A 452 18.76 8.41 -27.36
C ASN A 452 17.84 8.14 -28.56
N GLY A 453 16.59 7.70 -28.36
CA GLY A 453 15.71 7.40 -29.50
C GLY A 453 14.48 6.56 -29.16
N PHE A 454 13.65 6.37 -30.18
CA PHE A 454 12.45 5.54 -30.15
C PHE A 454 12.08 5.03 -31.54
N ASN A 455 11.24 4.00 -31.58
CA ASN A 455 10.63 3.49 -32.80
C ASN A 455 9.16 3.89 -32.86
N LEU A 456 8.78 4.61 -33.91
CA LEU A 456 7.39 4.95 -34.20
C LEU A 456 6.78 3.88 -35.12
N TYR A 457 5.77 3.16 -34.63
CA TYR A 457 5.11 2.07 -35.35
C TYR A 457 3.85 2.51 -36.08
N THR A 458 3.06 3.42 -35.50
CA THR A 458 1.78 3.92 -36.05
C THR A 458 1.55 5.37 -35.63
N GLY A 459 0.61 6.06 -36.29
CA GLY A 459 0.13 7.39 -35.90
C GLY A 459 1.17 8.51 -35.99
N GLY A 460 1.98 8.49 -37.06
CA GLY A 460 3.09 9.42 -37.23
C GLY A 460 2.69 10.87 -37.51
N GLU A 461 1.43 11.11 -37.84
CA GLU A 461 0.83 12.45 -37.99
C GLU A 461 0.79 13.22 -36.66
N ARG A 462 0.80 12.54 -35.51
CA ARG A 462 0.83 13.18 -34.17
C ARG A 462 2.24 13.45 -33.65
N VAL A 463 3.29 12.98 -34.33
CA VAL A 463 4.68 13.21 -33.93
C VAL A 463 5.32 14.17 -34.92
N GLN A 464 5.68 15.37 -34.45
CA GLN A 464 6.30 16.38 -35.31
C GLN A 464 7.61 15.84 -35.90
N ARG A 465 7.69 15.85 -37.23
CA ARG A 465 8.93 15.53 -37.93
C ARG A 465 9.74 16.81 -38.07
N ARG A 466 10.98 16.81 -37.60
CA ARG A 466 11.94 17.82 -38.05
C ARG A 466 12.19 17.58 -39.54
N GLU A 467 12.08 18.62 -40.36
CA GLU A 467 12.71 18.61 -41.67
C GLU A 467 14.22 18.49 -41.46
N ALA A 468 14.84 17.54 -42.18
CA ALA A 468 16.25 17.21 -42.04
C ALA A 468 17.15 18.29 -42.65
#